data_AF-A0A084SSG1-F1
#
_entry.id   AF-A0A084SSG1-F1
#
_cell.length_a   1.000
_cell.length_b   1.000
_cell.length_c   1.000
_cell.angle_alpha   90.00
_cell.angle_beta   90.00
_cell.angle_gamma   90.00
#
_symmetry.space_group_name_H-M   'P 1'
#
loop_
_entity.id
_entity.type
_entity.pdbx_description
1 polymer ?
#
loop_
_entity_poly.entity_id
_entity_poly.type
_entity_poly.pdbx_seq_one_letter_code
_entity_poly.pdbx_strand_id
1 'polypeptide(L)'
;MAAPPFAVQSCAQEEPPKTKKIRATLFFDGTLNNKTNTEIGMARAKDPAKHQGDVGTSYGNYYTNVALLYQNIDSDKLNGYDSYLPLYIEGIGTTDKAGDSTMGYAFGSMGTGVAAKVDKGLRLLMNHIRKFINRDINSGKKNTRIEELRLDVYGFSRGAAAARHFVHRALNTSYIPAGDTLITLHPIKTMLEQEGFKVGTVKVYFVGIYDTVSSLGLSGTAMGLSNVNELGLDAISAADSVYHLAALDEHRANFALTNIKSAGGKGKEILLPGVHSDIGGSYNTREVENIQIYDTDVPYITYNKYVSI
;
A
#
# COMPACT_ATOMS: atom_id res chain seq x y z
N MET A 1 51.43 -53.00 -25.72
CA MET A 1 51.01 -51.63 -25.35
C MET A 1 49.70 -51.74 -24.58
N ALA A 2 49.70 -51.46 -23.28
CA ALA A 2 48.49 -51.44 -22.47
C ALA A 2 47.82 -50.05 -22.60
N ALA A 3 46.50 -50.03 -22.76
CA ALA A 3 45.72 -48.80 -22.82
C ALA A 3 45.79 -48.05 -21.48
N PRO A 4 45.83 -46.70 -21.48
CA PRO A 4 45.86 -45.93 -20.25
C PRO A 4 44.53 -46.04 -19.49
N PRO A 5 44.53 -45.98 -18.15
CA PRO A 5 43.31 -46.03 -17.37
C PRO A 5 42.46 -44.78 -17.63
N PHE A 6 41.15 -44.98 -17.81
CA PHE A 6 40.17 -43.91 -17.88
C PHE A 6 40.23 -43.08 -16.59
N ALA A 7 40.62 -41.81 -16.71
CA ALA A 7 40.49 -40.86 -15.62
C ALA A 7 38.99 -40.65 -15.35
N VAL A 8 38.52 -41.14 -14.19
CA VAL A 8 37.20 -40.80 -13.69
C VAL A 8 37.22 -39.31 -13.36
N GLN A 9 36.64 -38.51 -14.24
CA GLN A 9 36.45 -37.08 -14.01
C GLN A 9 35.52 -36.95 -12.80
N SER A 10 36.08 -36.52 -11.65
CA SER A 10 35.28 -36.27 -10.45
C SER A 10 34.22 -35.23 -10.82
N CYS A 11 32.95 -35.60 -10.75
CA CYS A 11 31.86 -34.64 -10.81
C CYS A 11 32.09 -33.65 -9.66
N ALA A 12 32.50 -32.42 -10.00
CA ALA A 12 32.62 -31.36 -9.02
C ALA A 12 31.25 -31.24 -8.35
N GLN A 13 31.17 -31.52 -7.05
CA GLN A 13 29.94 -31.27 -6.30
C GLN A 13 29.76 -29.76 -6.27
N GLU A 14 28.72 -29.26 -6.96
CA GLU A 14 28.35 -27.85 -6.88
C GLU A 14 28.11 -27.49 -5.41
N GLU A 15 28.82 -26.47 -4.91
CA GLU A 15 28.54 -25.95 -3.57
C GLU A 15 27.04 -25.61 -3.44
N PRO A 16 26.42 -25.94 -2.29
CA PRO A 16 25.01 -25.67 -2.08
C PRO A 16 24.72 -24.17 -2.30
N PRO A 17 23.57 -23.82 -2.90
CA PRO A 17 23.26 -22.44 -3.23
C PRO A 17 23.26 -21.58 -1.96
N LYS A 18 23.92 -20.43 -2.02
CA LYS A 18 23.88 -19.45 -0.93
C LYS A 18 22.47 -18.88 -0.86
N THR A 19 21.81 -19.05 0.28
CA THR A 19 20.44 -18.56 0.46
C THR A 19 20.40 -17.14 0.99
N LYS A 20 19.32 -16.44 0.66
CA LYS A 20 19.03 -15.08 1.11
C LYS A 20 17.59 -14.98 1.60
N LYS A 21 17.40 -14.41 2.78
CA LYS A 21 16.10 -14.02 3.33
C LYS A 21 15.92 -12.53 3.18
N ILE A 22 14.85 -12.11 2.52
CA ILE A 22 14.57 -10.72 2.23
C ILE A 22 13.26 -10.35 2.91
N ARG A 23 13.28 -9.28 3.70
CA ARG A 23 12.07 -8.65 4.23
C ARG A 23 11.81 -7.37 3.45
N ALA A 24 10.60 -7.18 2.95
CA ALA A 24 10.16 -5.92 2.39
C ALA A 24 8.89 -5.44 3.07
N THR A 25 8.82 -4.15 3.35
CA THR A 25 7.61 -3.50 3.86
C THR A 25 7.20 -2.37 2.93
N LEU A 26 5.97 -2.43 2.42
CA LEU A 26 5.43 -1.40 1.55
C LEU A 26 4.46 -0.50 2.32
N PHE A 27 4.58 0.81 2.14
CA PHE A 27 3.78 1.84 2.80
C PHE A 27 3.03 2.65 1.74
N PHE A 28 1.73 2.41 1.60
CA PHE A 28 0.87 3.11 0.65
C PHE A 28 0.11 4.24 1.35
N ASP A 29 0.50 5.48 1.07
CA ASP A 29 -0.07 6.62 1.78
C ASP A 29 -1.51 6.95 1.35
N GLY A 30 -2.20 7.70 2.21
CA GLY A 30 -3.56 8.17 2.01
C GLY A 30 -3.66 9.17 0.86
N THR A 31 -4.90 9.50 0.50
CA THR A 31 -5.11 10.31 -0.68
C THR A 31 -4.66 11.76 -0.49
N LEU A 32 -4.03 12.34 -1.51
CA LEU A 32 -3.42 13.68 -1.43
C LEU A 32 -2.35 13.80 -0.33
N ASN A 33 -1.90 12.69 0.25
CA ASN A 33 -0.82 12.68 1.23
C ASN A 33 0.50 12.27 0.58
N ASN A 34 1.55 13.03 0.85
CA ASN A 34 2.87 12.78 0.30
C ASN A 34 3.94 13.29 1.25
N LYS A 35 4.69 12.37 1.88
CA LYS A 35 5.79 12.68 2.80
C LYS A 35 6.80 13.67 2.20
N THR A 36 7.21 13.46 0.96
CA THR A 36 8.21 14.32 0.28
C THR A 36 7.67 15.74 0.09
N ASN A 37 6.41 15.88 -0.31
CA ASN A 37 5.78 17.18 -0.53
C ASN A 37 5.50 17.87 0.81
N THR A 38 5.01 17.14 1.82
CA THR A 38 4.86 17.62 3.20
C THR A 38 6.19 18.15 3.75
N GLU A 39 7.31 17.44 3.57
CA GLU A 39 8.63 17.93 3.99
C GLU A 39 9.00 19.26 3.35
N ILE A 40 8.73 19.39 2.05
CA ILE A 40 8.99 20.62 1.30
C ILE A 40 8.06 21.74 1.77
N GLY A 41 6.78 21.47 1.96
CA GLY A 41 5.78 22.44 2.41
C GLY A 41 6.07 22.94 3.83
N MET A 42 6.43 22.04 4.76
CA MET A 42 6.88 22.43 6.10
C MET A 42 8.16 23.29 6.07
N ALA A 43 9.08 23.03 5.13
CA ALA A 43 10.25 23.88 4.95
C ALA A 43 9.86 25.28 4.40
N ARG A 44 8.89 25.34 3.47
CA ARG A 44 8.34 26.60 2.94
C ARG A 44 7.54 27.39 3.97
N ALA A 45 6.83 26.72 4.88
CA ALA A 45 6.01 27.35 5.92
C ALA A 45 6.81 28.26 6.88
N LYS A 46 8.14 28.14 6.90
CA LYS A 46 9.04 29.07 7.59
C LYS A 46 9.11 30.46 6.94
N ASP A 47 8.63 30.59 5.70
CA ASP A 47 8.57 31.81 4.90
C ASP A 47 7.11 32.05 4.41
N PRO A 48 6.36 32.97 5.03
CA PRO A 48 4.94 33.18 4.74
C PRO A 48 4.61 33.47 3.26
N ALA A 49 5.54 34.06 2.51
CA ALA A 49 5.34 34.37 1.09
C ALA A 49 5.32 33.12 0.19
N LYS A 50 5.89 32.00 0.66
CA LYS A 50 5.95 30.72 -0.08
C LYS A 50 4.88 29.72 0.33
N HIS A 51 4.19 29.98 1.44
CA HIS A 51 3.28 29.02 2.07
C HIS A 51 1.83 29.08 1.55
N GLN A 52 1.37 30.23 1.03
CA GLN A 52 -0.01 30.38 0.57
C GLN A 52 -0.41 29.41 -0.56
N GLY A 53 0.54 28.98 -1.40
CA GLY A 53 0.29 28.05 -2.49
C GLY A 53 0.17 26.57 -2.07
N ASP A 54 0.44 26.25 -0.81
CA ASP A 54 0.46 24.86 -0.33
C ASP A 54 -0.90 24.43 0.28
N VAL A 55 -1.76 25.39 0.66
CA VAL A 55 -3.05 25.13 1.31
C VAL A 55 -3.97 24.30 0.42
N GLY A 56 -4.53 23.21 0.97
CA GLY A 56 -5.41 22.30 0.23
C GLY A 56 -4.68 21.37 -0.75
N THR A 57 -3.35 21.33 -0.71
CA THR A 57 -2.50 20.43 -1.51
C THR A 57 -1.70 19.49 -0.61
N SER A 58 -1.06 18.49 -1.20
CA SER A 58 -0.15 17.58 -0.50
C SER A 58 1.03 18.25 0.19
N TYR A 59 1.38 19.50 -0.17
CA TYR A 59 2.40 20.28 0.52
C TYR A 59 1.88 20.90 1.83
N GLY A 60 0.58 21.18 1.92
CA GLY A 60 -0.06 21.76 3.10
C GLY A 60 -0.47 20.73 4.16
N ASN A 61 -0.49 19.44 3.81
CA ASN A 61 -0.85 18.36 4.73
C ASN A 61 0.31 18.03 5.69
N TYR A 62 -0.04 17.57 6.89
CA TYR A 62 0.92 16.96 7.80
C TYR A 62 1.16 15.48 7.44
N TYR A 63 2.06 14.82 8.16
CA TYR A 63 2.32 13.40 7.95
C TYR A 63 1.14 12.52 8.36
N THR A 64 0.91 11.46 7.60
CA THR A 64 0.01 10.37 7.98
C THR A 64 0.71 9.39 8.91
N ASN A 65 -0.05 8.54 9.59
CA ASN A 65 0.49 7.42 10.36
C ASN A 65 1.28 6.43 9.50
N VAL A 66 0.98 6.32 8.20
CA VAL A 66 1.78 5.54 7.24
C VAL A 66 3.15 6.18 7.01
N ALA A 67 3.21 7.49 6.78
CA ALA A 67 4.45 8.22 6.60
C ALA A 67 5.29 8.26 7.90
N LEU A 68 4.65 8.43 9.05
CA LEU A 68 5.31 8.39 10.36
C LEU A 68 5.89 7.01 10.65
N LEU A 69 5.12 5.93 10.39
CA LEU A 69 5.62 4.57 10.56
C LEU A 69 6.84 4.31 9.67
N TYR A 70 6.79 4.69 8.39
CA TYR A 70 7.91 4.56 7.48
C TYR A 70 9.16 5.31 7.98
N GLN A 71 9.00 6.53 8.48
CA GLN A 71 10.11 7.36 8.98
C GLN A 71 10.78 6.80 10.24
N ASN A 72 10.05 6.05 11.04
CA ASN A 72 10.53 5.53 12.32
C ASN A 72 10.96 4.06 12.26
N ILE A 73 11.07 3.49 11.06
CA ILE A 73 11.59 2.14 10.88
C ILE A 73 13.11 2.14 10.97
N ASP A 74 13.60 1.26 11.82
CA ASP A 74 15.00 0.89 11.89
C ASP A 74 15.28 -0.20 10.84
N SER A 75 15.72 0.23 9.66
CA SER A 75 16.05 -0.68 8.55
C SER A 75 17.33 -1.48 8.79
N ASP A 76 18.16 -1.08 9.75
CA ASP A 76 19.41 -1.76 10.09
C ASP A 76 19.14 -2.97 11.00
N LYS A 77 17.99 -2.98 11.70
CA LYS A 77 17.49 -4.16 12.42
C LYS A 77 16.95 -5.23 11.49
N LEU A 78 17.85 -6.05 10.98
CA LEU A 78 17.53 -7.13 10.06
C LEU A 78 16.73 -8.29 10.66
N ASN A 79 16.77 -8.52 11.98
CA ASN A 79 15.94 -9.52 12.68
C ASN A 79 15.95 -10.92 12.03
N GLY A 80 17.13 -11.42 11.65
CA GLY A 80 17.28 -12.74 11.02
C GLY A 80 17.10 -12.77 9.49
N TYR A 81 16.90 -11.60 8.86
CA TYR A 81 16.93 -11.44 7.41
C TYR A 81 18.32 -10.98 6.93
N ASP A 82 18.63 -11.18 5.65
CA ASP A 82 19.86 -10.66 5.02
C ASP A 82 19.69 -9.22 4.49
N SER A 83 18.44 -8.79 4.30
CA SER A 83 18.10 -7.47 3.81
C SER A 83 16.72 -7.05 4.27
N TYR A 84 16.57 -5.77 4.62
CA TYR A 84 15.30 -5.16 4.94
C TYR A 84 15.02 -3.93 4.06
N LEU A 85 13.88 -3.96 3.37
CA LEU A 85 13.48 -2.98 2.37
C LEU A 85 12.20 -2.25 2.78
N PRO A 86 12.27 -1.11 3.47
CA PRO A 86 11.12 -0.22 3.62
C PRO A 86 10.91 0.57 2.31
N LEU A 87 9.70 0.54 1.76
CA LEU A 87 9.33 1.20 0.51
C LEU A 87 8.13 2.10 0.75
N TYR A 88 8.33 3.41 0.69
CA TYR A 88 7.25 4.38 0.75
C TYR A 88 6.70 4.70 -0.65
N ILE A 89 5.38 4.66 -0.77
CA ILE A 89 4.61 5.00 -1.95
C ILE A 89 3.65 6.11 -1.55
N GLU A 90 3.85 7.28 -2.15
CA GLU A 90 3.02 8.46 -1.97
C GLU A 90 1.57 8.21 -2.40
N GLY A 91 0.69 9.02 -1.82
CA GLY A 91 -0.74 8.92 -1.93
C GLY A 91 -1.28 9.07 -3.34
N ILE A 92 -2.46 8.48 -3.56
CA ILE A 92 -3.24 8.65 -4.78
C ILE A 92 -3.42 10.15 -5.06
N GLY A 93 -3.28 10.55 -6.32
CA GLY A 93 -3.40 11.96 -6.72
C GLY A 93 -2.15 12.81 -6.49
N THR A 94 -1.06 12.28 -5.91
CA THR A 94 0.20 13.04 -5.70
C THR A 94 1.37 12.45 -6.48
N THR A 95 2.44 13.22 -6.65
CA THR A 95 3.75 12.75 -7.11
C THR A 95 4.83 13.54 -6.38
N ASP A 96 5.94 12.88 -6.01
CA ASP A 96 7.06 13.51 -5.32
C ASP A 96 7.55 14.76 -6.08
N LYS A 97 7.59 15.90 -5.38
CA LYS A 97 8.11 17.19 -5.88
C LYS A 97 7.33 17.76 -7.06
N ALA A 98 6.15 17.24 -7.36
CA ALA A 98 5.26 17.75 -8.40
C ALA A 98 3.95 18.25 -7.79
N GLY A 99 3.15 18.95 -8.59
CA GLY A 99 1.79 19.35 -8.21
C GLY A 99 0.83 18.16 -8.15
N ASP A 100 -0.26 18.32 -7.39
CA ASP A 100 -1.28 17.30 -7.27
C ASP A 100 -2.11 17.15 -8.56
N SER A 101 -2.58 15.93 -8.81
CA SER A 101 -3.37 15.58 -9.97
C SER A 101 -4.83 15.39 -9.57
N THR A 102 -5.65 16.39 -9.86
CA THR A 102 -7.10 16.36 -9.65
C THR A 102 -7.76 15.19 -10.39
N MET A 103 -7.29 14.88 -11.61
CA MET A 103 -7.81 13.77 -12.40
C MET A 103 -7.40 12.40 -11.85
N GLY A 104 -6.17 12.22 -11.39
CA GLY A 104 -5.72 10.94 -10.82
C GLY A 104 -6.39 10.59 -9.50
N TYR A 105 -6.74 11.61 -8.70
CA TYR A 105 -7.59 11.48 -7.52
C TYR A 105 -9.03 11.10 -7.87
N ALA A 106 -9.67 11.82 -8.80
CA ALA A 106 -11.10 11.72 -9.09
C ALA A 106 -11.48 10.50 -9.95
N PHE A 107 -10.58 10.03 -10.81
CA PHE A 107 -10.87 8.95 -11.77
C PHE A 107 -10.23 7.60 -11.43
N GLY A 108 -9.47 7.49 -10.33
CA GLY A 108 -8.96 6.22 -9.77
C GLY A 108 -8.00 5.38 -10.65
N SER A 109 -7.88 5.69 -11.94
CA SER A 109 -7.34 4.81 -12.98
C SER A 109 -6.24 5.43 -13.87
N MET A 110 -5.92 6.72 -13.72
CA MET A 110 -4.81 7.36 -14.46
C MET A 110 -3.48 7.26 -13.69
N GLY A 111 -2.37 7.83 -14.20
CA GLY A 111 -0.99 7.59 -13.74
C GLY A 111 -0.66 7.82 -12.25
N THR A 112 -1.59 8.33 -11.44
CA THR A 112 -1.48 8.45 -9.97
C THR A 112 -2.61 7.76 -9.19
N GLY A 113 -3.40 6.90 -9.84
CA GLY A 113 -4.47 6.08 -9.25
C GLY A 113 -3.96 4.86 -8.48
N VAL A 114 -4.89 4.06 -7.93
CA VAL A 114 -4.57 2.91 -7.07
C VAL A 114 -3.65 1.90 -7.77
N ALA A 115 -4.02 1.46 -8.99
CA ALA A 115 -3.22 0.51 -9.77
C ALA A 115 -1.83 1.07 -10.08
N ALA A 116 -1.73 2.34 -10.46
CA ALA A 116 -0.45 2.99 -10.76
C ALA A 116 0.49 3.07 -9.54
N LYS A 117 -0.06 3.32 -8.33
CA LYS A 117 0.70 3.28 -7.08
C LYS A 117 1.16 1.87 -6.72
N VAL A 118 0.30 0.86 -6.91
CA VAL A 118 0.69 -0.56 -6.72
C VAL A 118 1.79 -0.96 -7.70
N ASP A 119 1.68 -0.57 -8.97
CA ASP A 119 2.73 -0.82 -9.96
C ASP A 119 4.03 -0.10 -9.61
N LYS A 120 3.97 1.13 -9.06
CA LYS A 120 5.16 1.82 -8.51
C LYS A 120 5.80 1.00 -7.40
N GLY A 121 5.01 0.51 -6.45
CA GLY A 121 5.48 -0.35 -5.35
C GLY A 121 6.15 -1.63 -5.84
N LEU A 122 5.53 -2.35 -6.78
CA LEU A 122 6.09 -3.55 -7.40
C LEU A 122 7.41 -3.27 -8.13
N ARG A 123 7.48 -2.19 -8.93
CA ARG A 123 8.72 -1.80 -9.61
C ARG A 123 9.84 -1.50 -8.63
N LEU A 124 9.56 -0.77 -7.55
CA LEU A 124 10.55 -0.45 -6.52
C LEU A 124 11.06 -1.70 -5.82
N LEU A 125 10.16 -2.61 -5.46
CA LEU A 125 10.49 -3.90 -4.85
C LEU A 125 11.41 -4.73 -5.76
N MET A 126 11.01 -4.96 -7.02
CA MET A 126 11.78 -5.73 -7.99
C MET A 126 13.16 -5.11 -8.24
N ASN A 127 13.23 -3.79 -8.42
CA ASN A 127 14.49 -3.09 -8.63
C ASN A 127 15.45 -3.23 -7.44
N HIS A 128 14.94 -3.19 -6.20
CA HIS A 128 15.78 -3.36 -5.03
C HIS A 128 16.25 -4.80 -4.88
N ILE A 129 15.36 -5.80 -5.03
CA ILE A 129 15.74 -7.22 -5.00
C ILE A 129 16.83 -7.50 -6.03
N ARG A 130 16.66 -6.98 -7.26
CA ARG A 130 17.67 -7.09 -8.32
C ARG A 130 19.02 -6.50 -7.90
N LYS A 131 19.03 -5.27 -7.35
CA LYS A 131 20.27 -4.62 -6.88
C LYS A 131 20.94 -5.41 -5.76
N PHE A 132 20.16 -5.95 -4.82
CA PHE A 132 20.65 -6.71 -3.70
C PHE A 132 21.31 -8.02 -4.15
N ILE A 133 20.63 -8.81 -4.98
CA ILE A 133 21.13 -10.10 -5.44
C ILE A 133 22.28 -9.93 -6.45
N ASN A 134 22.19 -8.97 -7.36
CA ASN A 134 23.25 -8.76 -8.36
C ASN A 134 24.57 -8.31 -7.71
N ARG A 135 24.53 -7.63 -6.57
CA ARG A 135 25.74 -7.32 -5.79
C ARG A 135 26.48 -8.60 -5.38
N ASP A 136 25.74 -9.62 -4.95
CA ASP A 136 26.30 -10.92 -4.58
C ASP A 136 26.81 -11.70 -5.80
N ILE A 137 26.05 -11.72 -6.90
CA ILE A 137 26.46 -12.38 -8.15
C ILE A 137 27.74 -11.76 -8.71
N ASN A 138 27.81 -10.42 -8.78
CA ASN A 138 28.99 -9.69 -9.26
C ASN A 138 30.21 -9.88 -8.34
N SER A 139 29.99 -10.20 -7.07
CA SER A 139 31.04 -10.56 -6.11
C SER A 139 31.46 -12.04 -6.18
N GLY A 140 31.10 -12.75 -7.26
CA GLY A 140 31.48 -14.14 -7.50
C GLY A 140 30.52 -15.19 -6.92
N LYS A 141 29.42 -14.80 -6.26
CA LYS A 141 28.44 -15.73 -5.68
C LYS A 141 27.35 -16.09 -6.70
N LYS A 142 27.75 -16.80 -7.76
CA LYS A 142 26.89 -17.10 -8.94
C LYS A 142 25.66 -17.98 -8.65
N ASN A 143 25.61 -18.68 -7.50
CA ASN A 143 24.50 -19.58 -7.13
C ASN A 143 23.69 -19.03 -5.93
N THR A 144 23.26 -17.77 -6.00
CA THR A 144 22.45 -17.14 -4.94
C THR A 144 20.96 -17.43 -5.14
N ARG A 145 20.28 -17.90 -4.09
CA ARG A 145 18.84 -18.22 -4.07
C ARG A 145 18.12 -17.35 -3.05
N ILE A 146 16.94 -16.84 -3.40
CA ILE A 146 16.03 -16.25 -2.41
C ILE A 146 15.35 -17.42 -1.69
N GLU A 147 15.66 -17.64 -0.43
CA GLU A 147 14.99 -18.67 0.39
C GLU A 147 13.61 -18.21 0.82
N GLU A 148 13.52 -16.96 1.28
CA GLU A 148 12.29 -16.35 1.76
C GLU A 148 12.21 -14.89 1.29
N LEU A 149 11.06 -14.53 0.73
CA LEU A 149 10.63 -13.14 0.56
C LEU A 149 9.41 -12.91 1.46
N ARG A 150 9.66 -12.24 2.59
CA ARG A 150 8.62 -11.75 3.48
C ARG A 150 8.13 -10.39 3.00
N LEU A 151 6.82 -10.26 2.88
CA LEU A 151 6.13 -9.02 2.58
C LEU A 151 5.29 -8.59 3.78
N ASP A 152 5.46 -7.34 4.21
CA ASP A 152 4.55 -6.65 5.12
C ASP A 152 3.98 -5.43 4.35
N VAL A 153 2.72 -5.08 4.55
CA VAL A 153 2.08 -4.00 3.79
C VAL A 153 1.26 -3.12 4.72
N TYR A 154 1.40 -1.80 4.55
CA TYR A 154 0.63 -0.80 5.27
C TYR A 154 -0.08 0.12 4.30
N GLY A 155 -1.24 0.62 4.70
CA GLY A 155 -1.85 1.71 3.94
C GLY A 155 -2.98 2.44 4.66
N PHE A 156 -3.25 3.67 4.23
CA PHE A 156 -4.31 4.52 4.77
C PHE A 156 -5.29 4.91 3.67
N SER A 157 -6.61 4.95 3.91
CA SER A 157 -7.61 5.45 2.95
C SER A 157 -7.58 4.66 1.64
N ARG A 158 -7.48 5.32 0.47
CA ARG A 158 -7.22 4.65 -0.81
C ARG A 158 -5.85 3.99 -0.88
N GLY A 159 -4.87 4.43 -0.08
CA GLY A 159 -3.61 3.70 0.14
C GLY A 159 -3.84 2.35 0.81
N ALA A 160 -4.84 2.22 1.69
CA ALA A 160 -5.24 0.91 2.21
C ALA A 160 -5.89 0.03 1.13
N ALA A 161 -6.68 0.62 0.22
CA ALA A 161 -7.15 -0.11 -0.96
C ALA A 161 -5.99 -0.54 -1.87
N ALA A 162 -4.97 0.31 -2.04
CA ALA A 162 -3.74 -0.06 -2.74
C ALA A 162 -2.96 -1.16 -2.03
N ALA A 163 -2.89 -1.17 -0.70
CA ALA A 163 -2.28 -2.25 0.07
C ALA A 163 -3.00 -3.59 -0.17
N ARG A 164 -4.34 -3.58 -0.12
CA ARG A 164 -5.16 -4.77 -0.43
C ARG A 164 -4.92 -5.25 -1.87
N HIS A 165 -4.93 -4.33 -2.83
CA HIS A 165 -4.69 -4.64 -4.24
C HIS A 165 -3.24 -5.12 -4.49
N PHE A 166 -2.26 -4.58 -3.76
CA PHE A 166 -0.88 -5.08 -3.82
C PHE A 166 -0.79 -6.53 -3.38
N VAL A 167 -1.49 -6.92 -2.30
CA VAL A 167 -1.53 -8.34 -1.89
C VAL A 167 -2.10 -9.21 -3.00
N HIS A 168 -3.19 -8.79 -3.66
CA HIS A 168 -3.74 -9.49 -4.82
C HIS A 168 -2.73 -9.65 -5.96
N ARG A 169 -2.04 -8.56 -6.31
CA ARG A 169 -1.02 -8.54 -7.37
C ARG A 169 0.23 -9.34 -6.98
N ALA A 170 0.56 -9.43 -5.70
CA ALA A 170 1.71 -10.16 -5.17
C ALA A 170 1.44 -11.67 -5.06
N LEU A 171 0.23 -12.01 -4.61
CA LEU A 171 -0.27 -13.34 -4.26
C LEU A 171 -1.69 -13.48 -4.83
N ASN A 172 -1.83 -13.82 -6.11
CA ASN A 172 -3.16 -14.01 -6.67
C ASN A 172 -3.68 -15.40 -6.26
N THR A 173 -4.75 -15.45 -5.47
CA THR A 173 -5.33 -16.74 -5.07
C THR A 173 -6.44 -17.11 -6.05
N SER A 174 -6.17 -18.13 -6.87
CA SER A 174 -7.14 -18.67 -7.82
C SER A 174 -7.74 -19.95 -7.27
N TYR A 175 -9.07 -20.05 -7.30
CA TYR A 175 -9.73 -21.34 -7.17
C TYR A 175 -9.55 -22.09 -8.48
N ILE A 176 -8.83 -23.21 -8.46
CA ILE A 176 -8.83 -24.13 -9.60
C ILE A 176 -9.89 -25.18 -9.27
N PRO A 177 -10.93 -25.37 -10.09
CA PRO A 177 -11.97 -26.39 -9.87
C PRO A 177 -11.48 -27.85 -9.88
N ALA A 178 -10.16 -28.08 -9.96
CA ALA A 178 -9.56 -29.39 -9.85
C ALA A 178 -9.57 -29.86 -8.38
N GLY A 179 -10.75 -30.28 -7.90
CA GLY A 179 -10.94 -31.02 -6.65
C GLY A 179 -10.90 -30.20 -5.36
N ASP A 180 -11.64 -29.09 -5.28
CA ASP A 180 -11.82 -28.25 -4.07
C ASP A 180 -10.53 -27.66 -3.46
N THR A 181 -9.44 -27.58 -4.24
CA THR A 181 -8.16 -27.05 -3.77
C THR A 181 -8.00 -25.58 -4.16
N LEU A 182 -7.88 -24.70 -3.15
CA LEU A 182 -7.50 -23.31 -3.35
C LEU A 182 -5.99 -23.23 -3.62
N ILE A 183 -5.60 -22.67 -4.76
CA ILE A 183 -4.18 -22.49 -5.10
C ILE A 183 -3.85 -21.00 -5.05
N THR A 184 -2.99 -20.62 -4.12
CA THR A 184 -2.36 -19.30 -4.15
C THR A 184 -1.25 -19.31 -5.18
N LEU A 185 -1.45 -18.58 -6.27
CA LEU A 185 -0.39 -18.24 -7.20
C LEU A 185 0.46 -17.12 -6.59
N HIS A 186 1.75 -17.15 -6.88
CA HIS A 186 2.70 -16.13 -6.44
C HIS A 186 3.22 -15.34 -7.66
N PRO A 187 2.46 -14.40 -8.24
CA PRO A 187 2.93 -13.61 -9.38
C PRO A 187 4.31 -12.97 -9.19
N ILE A 188 4.63 -12.45 -7.99
CA ILE A 188 5.98 -11.92 -7.71
C ILE A 188 7.05 -13.00 -7.82
N LYS A 189 6.77 -14.21 -7.34
CA LYS A 189 7.68 -15.34 -7.49
C LYS A 189 7.95 -15.61 -8.97
N THR A 190 6.89 -15.69 -9.78
CA THR A 190 7.00 -15.90 -11.22
C THR A 190 7.81 -14.79 -11.90
N MET A 191 7.58 -13.51 -11.54
CA MET A 191 8.35 -12.38 -12.07
C MET A 191 9.84 -12.49 -11.72
N LEU A 192 10.17 -12.87 -10.49
CA LEU A 192 11.56 -13.07 -10.06
C LEU A 192 12.22 -14.26 -10.77
N GLU A 193 11.48 -15.36 -10.95
CA GLU A 193 11.97 -16.55 -11.66
C GLU A 193 12.19 -16.27 -13.15
N GLN A 194 11.35 -15.45 -13.78
CA GLN A 194 11.54 -14.98 -15.15
C GLN A 194 12.80 -14.10 -15.30
N GLU A 195 13.21 -13.40 -14.24
CA GLU A 195 14.50 -12.68 -14.20
C GLU A 195 15.70 -13.60 -13.91
N GLY A 196 15.49 -14.91 -13.79
CA GLY A 196 16.53 -15.91 -13.57
C GLY A 196 16.87 -16.17 -12.10
N PHE A 197 16.11 -15.61 -11.14
CA PHE A 197 16.31 -15.88 -9.72
C PHE A 197 15.66 -17.20 -9.30
N LYS A 198 16.37 -18.01 -8.51
CA LYS A 198 15.74 -19.14 -7.80
C LYS A 198 15.02 -18.61 -6.57
N VAL A 199 13.72 -18.85 -6.45
CA VAL A 199 12.89 -18.31 -5.36
C VAL A 199 12.20 -19.43 -4.58
N GLY A 200 12.38 -19.43 -3.27
CA GLY A 200 11.70 -20.31 -2.32
C GLY A 200 10.30 -19.78 -1.99
N THR A 201 10.11 -19.43 -0.73
CA THR A 201 8.83 -19.00 -0.17
C THR A 201 8.61 -17.51 -0.40
N VAL A 202 7.41 -17.13 -0.87
CA VAL A 202 6.96 -15.74 -0.89
C VAL A 202 5.69 -15.66 -0.04
N LYS A 203 5.67 -14.79 0.98
CA LYS A 203 4.55 -14.74 1.91
C LYS A 203 4.28 -13.31 2.37
N VAL A 204 3.00 -12.95 2.44
CA VAL A 204 2.54 -11.74 3.12
C VAL A 204 2.27 -12.11 4.57
N TYR A 205 3.05 -11.55 5.50
CA TYR A 205 2.90 -11.85 6.92
C TYR A 205 1.92 -10.89 7.58
N PHE A 206 2.06 -9.59 7.30
CA PHE A 206 1.29 -8.57 7.99
C PHE A 206 0.68 -7.56 7.01
N VAL A 207 -0.59 -7.24 7.23
CA VAL A 207 -1.29 -6.13 6.56
C VAL A 207 -1.86 -5.19 7.63
N GLY A 208 -1.34 -3.97 7.72
CA GLY A 208 -1.79 -2.94 8.65
C GLY A 208 -2.46 -1.79 7.92
N ILE A 209 -3.78 -1.66 8.05
CA ILE A 209 -4.56 -0.68 7.29
C ILE A 209 -5.31 0.30 8.20
N TYR A 210 -5.38 1.55 7.75
CA TYR A 210 -6.10 2.64 8.41
C TYR A 210 -7.27 3.04 7.51
N ASP A 211 -8.48 2.99 8.05
CA ASP A 211 -9.73 3.50 7.50
C ASP A 211 -9.86 3.34 5.96
N THR A 212 -10.01 2.10 5.50
CA THR A 212 -9.98 1.80 4.06
C THR A 212 -11.17 2.43 3.35
N VAL A 213 -10.90 3.29 2.37
CA VAL A 213 -11.91 3.85 1.47
C VAL A 213 -11.70 3.26 0.08
N SER A 214 -12.68 2.51 -0.41
CA SER A 214 -12.65 2.05 -1.80
C SER A 214 -12.85 3.23 -2.75
N SER A 215 -12.23 3.18 -3.93
CA SER A 215 -12.33 4.25 -4.94
C SER A 215 -13.75 4.51 -5.46
N LEU A 216 -14.75 3.69 -5.10
CA LEU A 216 -16.17 3.91 -5.41
C LEU A 216 -16.76 5.14 -4.71
N GLY A 217 -16.29 5.47 -3.50
CA GLY A 217 -16.91 6.50 -2.66
C GLY A 217 -16.90 7.91 -3.29
N LEU A 218 -15.89 8.26 -4.07
CA LEU A 218 -15.76 9.60 -4.67
C LEU A 218 -16.38 9.74 -6.06
N SER A 219 -16.68 8.64 -6.75
CA SER A 219 -17.18 8.65 -8.12
C SER A 219 -18.65 8.26 -8.20
N GLY A 220 -19.43 8.62 -7.18
CA GLY A 220 -20.83 8.22 -7.00
C GLY A 220 -21.56 8.07 -8.32
N THR A 221 -21.82 6.82 -8.73
CA THR A 221 -22.72 6.34 -9.80
C THR A 221 -22.81 7.09 -11.15
N ALA A 222 -22.05 8.16 -11.40
CA ALA A 222 -22.29 9.08 -12.52
C ALA A 222 -21.38 8.84 -13.73
N MET A 223 -20.34 8.00 -13.62
CA MET A 223 -19.30 7.90 -14.66
C MET A 223 -18.86 6.48 -15.01
N GLY A 224 -19.65 5.42 -14.74
CA GLY A 224 -19.39 4.08 -15.28
C GLY A 224 -18.03 3.43 -14.91
N LEU A 225 -17.32 3.96 -13.92
CA LEU A 225 -16.05 3.43 -13.42
C LEU A 225 -16.29 2.32 -12.39
N SER A 226 -17.12 1.35 -12.76
CA SER A 226 -17.24 0.09 -12.05
C SER A 226 -16.03 -0.75 -12.40
N ASN A 227 -15.13 -1.03 -11.45
CA ASN A 227 -14.37 -2.28 -11.41
C ASN A 227 -13.61 -2.45 -10.08
N VAL A 228 -14.30 -2.30 -8.96
CA VAL A 228 -13.73 -2.69 -7.65
C VAL A 228 -13.65 -4.21 -7.49
N ASN A 229 -14.47 -4.96 -8.24
CA ASN A 229 -14.33 -6.41 -8.39
C ASN A 229 -13.00 -6.81 -9.06
N GLU A 230 -12.34 -5.92 -9.84
CA GLU A 230 -11.04 -6.19 -10.45
C GLU A 230 -9.84 -5.85 -9.54
N LEU A 231 -10.06 -5.16 -8.42
CA LEU A 231 -8.97 -4.81 -7.51
C LEU A 231 -8.63 -5.94 -6.52
N GLY A 232 -9.42 -7.01 -6.46
CA GLY A 232 -9.12 -8.16 -5.61
C GLY A 232 -8.89 -7.79 -4.14
N LEU A 233 -9.69 -6.86 -3.60
CA LEU A 233 -9.49 -6.31 -2.25
C LEU A 233 -9.61 -7.37 -1.12
N ASP A 234 -10.09 -8.56 -1.47
CA ASP A 234 -10.26 -9.70 -0.58
C ASP A 234 -9.00 -10.60 -0.50
N ALA A 235 -7.99 -10.32 -1.33
CA ALA A 235 -6.74 -11.06 -1.34
C ALA A 235 -5.94 -10.94 -0.04
N ILE A 236 -6.27 -9.98 0.83
CA ILE A 236 -5.69 -9.86 2.17
C ILE A 236 -5.92 -11.08 3.06
N SER A 237 -6.89 -11.94 2.73
CA SER A 237 -7.06 -13.26 3.35
C SER A 237 -5.84 -14.20 3.19
N ALA A 238 -4.98 -13.92 2.20
CA ALA A 238 -3.70 -14.61 2.01
C ALA A 238 -2.61 -14.19 3.02
N ALA A 239 -2.82 -13.10 3.77
CA ALA A 239 -1.90 -12.68 4.82
C ALA A 239 -2.06 -13.54 6.09
N ASP A 240 -0.99 -13.67 6.88
CA ASP A 240 -1.07 -14.34 8.19
C ASP A 240 -1.85 -13.52 9.22
N SER A 241 -1.78 -12.20 9.13
CA SER A 241 -2.48 -11.30 10.05
C SER A 241 -2.85 -10.00 9.36
N VAL A 242 -4.08 -9.55 9.57
CA VAL A 242 -4.57 -8.26 9.09
C VAL A 242 -5.11 -7.46 10.26
N TYR A 243 -4.69 -6.20 10.38
CA TYR A 243 -5.21 -5.27 11.37
C TYR A 243 -5.76 -4.04 10.66
N HIS A 244 -6.99 -3.68 10.98
CA HIS A 244 -7.67 -2.53 10.41
C HIS A 244 -8.14 -1.59 11.53
N LEU A 245 -7.54 -0.41 11.62
CA LEU A 245 -8.03 0.67 12.48
C LEU A 245 -9.00 1.52 11.67
N ALA A 246 -10.25 1.62 12.08
CA ALA A 246 -11.29 2.36 11.34
C ALA A 246 -11.91 3.47 12.19
N ALA A 247 -12.33 4.54 11.52
CA ALA A 247 -12.93 5.70 12.13
C ALA A 247 -14.38 5.39 12.55
N LEU A 248 -14.72 5.72 13.80
CA LEU A 248 -16.08 5.55 14.32
C LEU A 248 -17.00 6.69 13.87
N ASP A 249 -16.46 7.90 13.75
CA ASP A 249 -17.23 9.14 13.60
C ASP A 249 -17.21 9.68 12.15
N GLU A 250 -16.72 8.89 11.19
CA GLU A 250 -16.71 9.26 9.77
C GLU A 250 -18.10 9.05 9.13
N HIS A 251 -18.77 10.17 8.82
CA HIS A 251 -20.14 10.16 8.30
C HIS A 251 -20.26 10.68 6.86
N ARG A 252 -19.17 11.09 6.20
CA ARG A 252 -19.22 11.61 4.83
C ARG A 252 -19.52 10.48 3.84
N ALA A 253 -20.50 10.71 2.96
CA ALA A 253 -20.94 9.72 1.96
C ALA A 253 -19.79 9.21 1.07
N ASN A 254 -18.82 10.07 0.76
CA ASN A 254 -17.70 9.74 -0.12
C ASN A 254 -16.57 8.94 0.55
N PHE A 255 -16.70 8.63 1.84
CA PHE A 255 -15.71 7.94 2.67
C PHE A 255 -16.24 6.60 3.19
N ALA A 256 -17.07 5.92 2.40
CA ALA A 256 -17.61 4.62 2.76
C ALA A 256 -16.51 3.59 3.09
N LEU A 257 -16.56 3.05 4.31
CA LEU A 257 -15.60 2.10 4.83
C LEU A 257 -15.68 0.75 4.10
N THR A 258 -14.56 0.31 3.55
CA THR A 258 -14.37 -1.09 3.16
C THR A 258 -13.89 -1.87 4.38
N ASN A 259 -14.80 -2.55 5.05
CA ASN A 259 -14.52 -3.28 6.30
C ASN A 259 -13.55 -4.47 6.12
N ILE A 260 -13.21 -5.10 7.24
CA ILE A 260 -12.27 -6.21 7.31
C ILE A 260 -12.82 -7.57 6.87
N LYS A 261 -14.14 -7.69 6.61
CA LYS A 261 -14.79 -9.01 6.40
C LYS A 261 -14.12 -9.81 5.29
N SER A 262 -13.57 -9.13 4.29
CA SER A 262 -12.85 -9.76 3.19
C SER A 262 -11.51 -10.42 3.55
N ALA A 263 -11.01 -10.24 4.78
CA ALA A 263 -9.84 -10.95 5.29
C ALA A 263 -10.13 -12.42 5.68
N GLY A 264 -11.34 -12.94 5.45
CA GLY A 264 -11.65 -14.36 5.64
C GLY A 264 -11.46 -14.85 7.07
N GLY A 265 -11.74 -13.99 8.06
CA GLY A 265 -11.62 -14.30 9.49
C GLY A 265 -10.22 -14.18 10.10
N LYS A 266 -9.18 -13.87 9.31
CA LYS A 266 -7.81 -13.62 9.80
C LYS A 266 -7.55 -12.15 10.15
N GLY A 267 -8.54 -11.29 9.95
CA GLY A 267 -8.44 -9.86 10.18
C GLY A 267 -9.09 -9.43 11.49
N LYS A 268 -8.47 -8.47 12.17
CA LYS A 268 -9.02 -7.77 13.33
C LYS A 268 -9.32 -6.32 12.95
N GLU A 269 -10.58 -5.92 13.08
CA GLU A 269 -11.01 -4.52 12.93
C GLU A 269 -11.20 -3.90 14.32
N ILE A 270 -10.69 -2.69 14.48
CA ILE A 270 -10.78 -1.92 15.72
C ILE A 270 -11.35 -0.55 15.35
N LEU A 271 -12.54 -0.25 15.85
CA LEU A 271 -13.16 1.06 15.72
C LEU A 271 -12.57 1.99 16.78
N LEU A 272 -12.12 3.17 16.36
CA LEU A 272 -11.52 4.18 17.22
C LEU A 272 -12.28 5.51 17.06
N PRO A 273 -12.39 6.32 18.12
CA PRO A 273 -13.01 7.63 18.04
C PRO A 273 -12.23 8.55 17.11
N GLY A 274 -12.94 9.45 16.44
CA GLY A 274 -12.42 10.38 15.44
C GLY A 274 -12.91 10.08 14.03
N VAL A 275 -12.65 11.03 13.12
CA VAL A 275 -12.96 10.95 11.69
C VAL A 275 -11.77 10.37 10.90
N HIS A 276 -11.91 10.23 9.57
CA HIS A 276 -10.95 9.55 8.69
C HIS A 276 -9.46 9.85 8.97
N SER A 277 -9.10 11.13 9.05
CA SER A 277 -7.72 11.58 9.26
C SER A 277 -7.30 11.67 10.74
N ASP A 278 -8.21 11.49 11.70
CA ASP A 278 -7.83 11.27 13.10
C ASP A 278 -7.21 9.88 13.27
N ILE A 279 -7.70 8.90 12.50
CA ILE A 279 -7.17 7.54 12.49
C ILE A 279 -5.94 7.42 11.58
N GLY A 280 -6.01 8.02 10.39
CA GLY A 280 -4.94 7.95 9.40
C GLY A 280 -3.81 8.96 9.55
N GLY A 281 -4.01 10.03 10.34
CA GLY A 281 -3.18 11.23 10.33
C GLY A 281 -3.48 12.15 9.14
N SER A 282 -2.57 13.08 8.85
CA SER A 282 -2.63 14.18 7.84
C SER A 282 -3.07 15.55 8.34
N TYR A 283 -3.72 15.66 9.50
CA TYR A 283 -4.07 16.97 10.07
C TYR A 283 -2.84 17.67 10.65
N ASN A 284 -2.73 18.98 10.42
CA ASN A 284 -1.72 19.78 11.11
C ASN A 284 -2.06 19.93 12.59
N THR A 285 -1.06 20.32 13.38
CA THR A 285 -1.21 20.50 14.84
C THR A 285 -2.26 21.54 15.25
N ARG A 286 -2.68 22.42 14.34
CA ARG A 286 -3.73 23.42 14.54
C ARG A 286 -4.51 23.64 13.24
N GLU A 287 -5.63 22.94 13.10
CA GLU A 287 -6.60 23.17 12.02
C GLU A 287 -7.73 24.07 12.54
N VAL A 288 -8.21 25.00 11.70
CA VAL A 288 -9.39 25.82 11.99
C VAL A 288 -10.54 25.29 11.16
N GLU A 289 -11.57 24.77 11.83
CA GLU A 289 -12.76 24.24 11.18
C GLU A 289 -13.84 25.32 11.08
N ASN A 290 -14.06 25.85 9.89
CA ASN A 290 -15.18 26.72 9.57
C ASN A 290 -16.17 25.96 8.69
N ILE A 291 -16.94 25.04 9.28
CA ILE A 291 -17.83 24.14 8.56
C ILE A 291 -19.29 24.51 8.84
N GLN A 292 -20.07 24.65 7.78
CA GLN A 292 -21.53 24.76 7.89
C GLN A 292 -22.11 23.36 8.13
N ILE A 293 -22.62 23.13 9.34
CA ILE A 293 -23.17 21.82 9.77
C ILE A 293 -24.66 21.69 9.41
N TYR A 294 -25.37 22.82 9.27
CA TYR A 294 -26.78 22.88 8.92
C TYR A 294 -27.07 24.13 8.08
N ASP A 295 -27.94 23.99 7.09
CA ASP A 295 -28.45 25.11 6.31
C ASP A 295 -29.71 25.66 6.98
N THR A 296 -29.62 26.87 7.54
CA THR A 296 -30.78 27.56 8.12
C THR A 296 -31.55 28.39 7.10
N ASP A 297 -31.18 28.38 5.81
CA ASP A 297 -31.91 29.08 4.74
C ASP A 297 -33.19 28.31 4.35
N VAL A 298 -33.95 27.89 5.36
CA VAL A 298 -35.36 27.58 5.19
C VAL A 298 -36.06 28.93 5.02
N PRO A 299 -36.66 29.27 3.86
CA PRO A 299 -37.49 30.45 3.79
C PRO A 299 -38.58 30.31 4.85
N TYR A 300 -38.74 31.33 5.70
CA TYR A 300 -39.86 31.45 6.63
C TYR A 300 -41.17 31.33 5.83
N ILE A 301 -41.69 30.12 5.67
CA ILE A 301 -43.10 29.93 5.34
C ILE A 301 -43.81 30.02 6.68
N THR A 302 -44.29 31.22 7.01
CA THR A 302 -45.28 31.43 8.06
C THR A 302 -46.48 30.53 7.79
N TYR A 303 -46.51 29.34 8.41
CA TYR A 303 -47.75 28.62 8.61
C TYR A 303 -48.48 29.25 9.80
N ASN A 304 -49.18 30.35 9.53
CA ASN A 304 -50.33 30.72 10.34
C ASN A 304 -51.44 29.71 10.04
N LYS A 305 -51.44 28.58 10.74
CA LYS A 305 -52.64 27.77 10.85
C LYS A 305 -52.74 27.18 12.24
N TYR A 306 -53.58 27.84 13.04
CA TYR A 306 -54.18 27.30 14.26
C TYR A 306 -54.66 25.87 14.03
N VAL A 307 -54.22 24.95 14.90
CA VAL A 307 -55.08 23.87 15.37
C VAL A 307 -54.83 23.74 16.87
N SER A 308 -55.90 23.97 17.62
CA SER A 308 -56.04 23.76 19.05
C SER A 308 -56.00 22.28 19.40
N ILE A 309 -55.35 21.96 20.52
CA ILE A 309 -55.38 20.73 21.37
C ILE A 309 -55.55 19.40 20.62
#